data_AF-A0A6H9GHS3-F1
#
_entry.id   AF-A0A6H9GHS3-F1
#
_cell.length_a   1.000
_cell.length_b   1.000
_cell.length_c   1.000
_cell.angle_alpha   90.00
_cell.angle_beta   90.00
_cell.angle_gamma   90.00
#
_symmetry.space_group_name_H-M   'P 1'
#
loop_
_entity.id
_entity.type
_entity.pdbx_description
1 polymer ?
#
loop_
_entity_poly.entity_id
_entity_poly.type
_entity_poly.pdbx_seq_one_letter_code
_entity_poly.pdbx_strand_id
1 'polypeptide(L)'
;MLRPEERTKLDPTKDSDFYAFPRFVTHVDEGFIDQLTALYREILSPNTRILDLMSSWVSHLPEEMEFEHIEGHGMNGEELAKNPRLHSYFIQDLNAQPKLPLEDSSFDAVLITVSVQYLQYPEAIFAELYRILKPNGLVVVSFSNRMFYQKAIAAWRDNSDLGRVALVKSYFKSVAGFREVQAIVRPATTPSFLQMLGIMVADPFYAVIGKKNPL
;
A
#
# COMPACT_ATOMS: atom_id res chain seq x y z
N MET A 1 17.30 4.98 6.44
CA MET A 1 17.02 5.34 5.03
C MET A 1 17.66 4.30 4.15
N LEU A 2 17.06 4.01 2.99
CA LEU A 2 17.61 3.10 2.00
C LEU A 2 18.91 3.66 1.42
N ARG A 3 19.89 2.77 1.26
CA ARG A 3 21.13 3.03 0.51
C ARG A 3 20.85 3.05 -1.00
N PRO A 4 21.67 3.73 -1.82
CA PRO A 4 21.44 3.81 -3.26
C PRO A 4 21.22 2.45 -3.94
N GLU A 5 22.02 1.43 -3.59
CA GLU A 5 21.92 0.08 -4.13
C GLU A 5 20.59 -0.62 -3.81
N GLU A 6 20.00 -0.30 -2.65
CA GLU A 6 18.73 -0.87 -2.19
C GLU A 6 17.53 -0.33 -2.97
N ARG A 7 17.69 0.85 -3.60
CA ARG A 7 16.64 1.54 -4.39
C ARG A 7 16.56 1.05 -5.84
N THR A 8 17.41 0.11 -6.24
CA THR A 8 17.52 -0.32 -7.65
C THR A 8 16.44 -1.31 -8.06
N LYS A 9 15.95 -1.16 -9.28
CA LYS A 9 15.03 -2.10 -9.95
C LYS A 9 15.82 -2.94 -10.96
N LEU A 10 15.33 -4.14 -11.27
CA LEU A 10 15.91 -4.94 -12.37
C LEU A 10 15.56 -4.32 -13.72
N ASP A 11 14.34 -3.81 -13.85
CA ASP A 11 13.90 -3.00 -14.96
C ASP A 11 13.96 -1.50 -14.59
N PRO A 12 14.98 -0.76 -15.08
CA PRO A 12 15.17 0.66 -14.79
C PRO A 12 14.34 1.58 -15.69
N THR A 13 13.51 1.05 -16.60
CA THR A 13 12.61 1.87 -17.41
C THR A 13 11.59 2.59 -16.54
N LYS A 14 10.95 3.63 -17.07
CA LYS A 14 9.99 4.44 -16.32
C LYS A 14 8.83 3.58 -15.82
N ASP A 15 8.36 3.84 -14.61
CA ASP A 15 7.22 3.12 -14.07
C ASP A 15 5.95 3.41 -14.88
N SER A 16 5.79 4.65 -15.35
CA SER A 16 4.72 5.06 -16.26
C SER A 16 4.57 4.13 -17.47
N ASP A 17 5.68 3.65 -18.03
CA ASP A 17 5.68 2.82 -19.23
C ASP A 17 5.21 1.39 -18.89
N PHE A 18 5.60 0.87 -17.73
CA PHE A 18 5.20 -0.46 -17.25
C PHE A 18 3.73 -0.52 -16.82
N TYR A 19 3.23 0.56 -16.23
CA TYR A 19 1.85 0.68 -15.73
C TYR A 19 0.88 1.29 -16.76
N ALA A 20 1.34 1.63 -17.97
CA ALA A 20 0.49 2.17 -19.03
C ALA A 20 -0.63 1.21 -19.46
N PHE A 21 -0.41 -0.10 -19.37
CA PHE A 21 -1.41 -1.11 -19.73
C PHE A 21 -2.24 -1.51 -18.52
N PRO A 22 -3.58 -1.39 -18.58
CA PRO A 22 -4.44 -1.69 -17.45
C PRO A 22 -4.49 -3.20 -17.17
N ARG A 23 -4.64 -3.54 -15.90
CA ARG A 23 -4.74 -4.90 -15.38
C ARG A 23 -6.00 -5.00 -14.51
N PHE A 24 -7.10 -5.42 -15.12
CA PHE A 24 -8.37 -5.65 -14.43
C PHE A 24 -8.40 -7.01 -13.72
N VAL A 25 -7.45 -7.21 -12.81
CA VAL A 25 -7.34 -8.42 -11.97
C VAL A 25 -7.06 -8.02 -10.53
N THR A 26 -7.39 -8.89 -9.58
CA THR A 26 -6.88 -8.79 -8.22
C THR A 26 -5.49 -9.46 -8.17
N HIS A 27 -4.53 -8.81 -7.53
CA HIS A 27 -3.15 -9.30 -7.45
C HIS A 27 -2.89 -10.29 -6.31
N VAL A 28 -3.92 -10.57 -5.52
CA VAL A 28 -3.92 -11.40 -4.32
C VAL A 28 -5.19 -12.24 -4.28
N ASP A 29 -5.15 -13.35 -3.55
CA ASP A 29 -6.30 -14.25 -3.39
C ASP A 29 -7.43 -13.67 -2.50
N GLU A 30 -8.58 -14.34 -2.51
CA GLU A 30 -9.77 -13.96 -1.73
C GLU A 30 -9.48 -13.95 -0.22
N GLY A 31 -8.67 -14.89 0.28
CA GLY A 31 -8.31 -14.97 1.69
C GLY A 31 -7.51 -13.75 2.17
N PHE A 32 -6.65 -13.19 1.33
CA PHE A 32 -5.99 -11.92 1.59
C PHE A 32 -7.00 -10.77 1.62
N ILE A 33 -7.91 -10.71 0.63
CA ILE A 33 -8.90 -9.64 0.47
C ILE A 33 -9.85 -9.62 1.68
N ASP A 34 -10.31 -10.77 2.15
CA ASP A 34 -11.19 -10.88 3.31
C ASP A 34 -10.51 -10.34 4.58
N GLN A 35 -9.24 -10.68 4.77
CA GLN A 35 -8.45 -10.20 5.89
C GLN A 35 -8.19 -8.69 5.81
N LEU A 36 -7.95 -8.16 4.61
CA LEU A 36 -7.80 -6.72 4.38
C LEU A 36 -9.09 -5.97 4.70
N THR A 37 -10.21 -6.45 4.15
CA THR A 37 -11.53 -5.86 4.37
C THR A 37 -11.91 -5.89 5.85
N ALA A 38 -11.64 -7.00 6.54
CA ALA A 38 -11.86 -7.13 7.98
C ALA A 38 -11.00 -6.15 8.78
N LEU A 39 -9.73 -5.97 8.40
CA LEU A 39 -8.86 -4.99 9.03
C LEU A 39 -9.40 -3.56 8.83
N TYR A 40 -9.79 -3.20 7.61
CA TYR A 40 -10.37 -1.88 7.32
C TYR A 40 -11.64 -1.62 8.12
N ARG A 41 -12.50 -2.62 8.27
CA ARG A 41 -13.70 -2.54 9.11
C ARG A 41 -13.37 -2.25 10.59
N GLU A 42 -12.25 -2.76 11.10
CA GLU A 42 -11.84 -2.56 12.48
C GLU A 42 -11.26 -1.16 12.74
N ILE A 43 -10.49 -0.62 11.78
CA ILE A 43 -9.66 0.56 12.01
C ILE A 43 -10.19 1.85 11.37
N LEU A 44 -11.04 1.75 10.35
CA LEU A 44 -11.64 2.90 9.70
C LEU A 44 -12.96 3.26 10.37
N SER A 45 -13.36 4.52 10.23
CA SER A 45 -14.64 5.02 10.71
C SER A 45 -15.46 5.57 9.54
N PRO A 46 -16.79 5.45 9.57
CA PRO A 46 -17.65 6.13 8.59
C PRO A 46 -17.40 7.64 8.56
N ASN A 47 -17.74 8.29 7.45
CA ASN A 47 -17.57 9.74 7.25
C ASN A 47 -16.12 10.23 7.41
N THR A 48 -15.14 9.40 7.08
CA THR A 48 -13.72 9.81 7.03
C THR A 48 -13.28 10.06 5.59
N ARG A 49 -12.26 10.91 5.42
CA ARG A 49 -11.64 11.20 4.14
C ARG A 49 -10.40 10.33 3.92
N ILE A 50 -10.42 9.51 2.86
CA ILE A 50 -9.43 8.48 2.57
C ILE A 50 -8.66 8.83 1.30
N LEU A 51 -7.34 8.59 1.32
CA LEU A 51 -6.51 8.48 0.12
C LEU A 51 -6.18 7.00 -0.11
N ASP A 52 -6.66 6.43 -1.21
CA ASP A 52 -6.22 5.13 -1.71
C ASP A 52 -5.00 5.34 -2.62
N LEU A 53 -3.81 5.21 -2.05
CA LEU A 53 -2.54 5.54 -2.68
C LEU A 53 -1.95 4.32 -3.38
N MET A 54 -1.63 4.49 -4.68
CA MET A 54 -1.20 3.41 -5.56
C MET A 54 -2.32 2.37 -5.77
N SER A 55 -3.53 2.90 -5.90
CA SER A 55 -4.79 2.22 -6.18
C SER A 55 -4.84 1.72 -7.63
N SER A 56 -5.88 0.94 -7.88
CA SER A 56 -6.26 0.38 -9.18
C SER A 56 -7.79 0.42 -9.29
N TRP A 57 -8.39 -0.56 -9.95
CA TRP A 57 -9.83 -0.64 -10.20
C TRP A 57 -10.66 -1.15 -9.00
N VAL A 58 -10.04 -1.54 -7.88
CA VAL A 58 -10.70 -1.97 -6.63
C VAL A 58 -9.91 -1.50 -5.41
N SER A 59 -10.62 -1.00 -4.37
CA SER A 59 -10.01 -0.52 -3.11
C SER A 59 -10.14 -1.48 -1.91
N HIS A 60 -10.90 -2.58 -2.06
CA HIS A 60 -11.14 -3.58 -1.00
C HIS A 60 -11.73 -3.00 0.31
N LEU A 61 -12.48 -1.90 0.20
CA LEU A 61 -13.15 -1.28 1.34
C LEU A 61 -14.42 -2.08 1.71
N PRO A 62 -14.81 -2.12 3.00
CA PRO A 62 -16.09 -2.70 3.42
C PRO A 62 -17.26 -2.08 2.65
N GLU A 63 -18.16 -2.91 2.12
CA GLU A 63 -19.29 -2.47 1.29
C GLU A 63 -20.33 -1.71 2.12
N GLU A 64 -20.45 -2.05 3.39
CA GLU A 64 -21.41 -1.48 4.33
C GLU A 64 -20.98 -0.12 4.93
N MET A 65 -19.77 0.34 4.63
CA MET A 65 -19.21 1.57 5.19
C MET A 65 -19.18 2.70 4.17
N GLU A 66 -19.88 3.79 4.52
CA GLU A 66 -19.88 5.04 3.77
C GLU A 66 -18.79 5.99 4.29
N PHE A 67 -18.03 6.56 3.36
CA PHE A 67 -16.93 7.47 3.64
C PHE A 67 -17.27 8.87 3.12
N GLU A 68 -16.68 9.91 3.73
CA GLU A 68 -16.93 11.29 3.30
C GLU A 68 -16.41 11.54 1.89
N HIS A 69 -15.20 11.03 1.62
CA HIS A 69 -14.55 11.13 0.31
C HIS A 69 -13.44 10.09 0.21
N ILE A 70 -13.30 9.49 -0.97
CA ILE A 70 -12.20 8.59 -1.30
C ILE A 70 -11.48 9.15 -2.53
N GLU A 71 -10.27 9.65 -2.30
CA GLU A 71 -9.36 10.08 -3.37
C GLU A 71 -8.51 8.89 -3.81
N GLY A 72 -8.45 8.63 -5.11
CA GLY A 72 -7.56 7.62 -5.67
C GLY A 72 -6.28 8.23 -6.20
N HIS A 73 -5.19 7.49 -6.10
CA HIS A 73 -3.95 7.80 -6.81
C HIS A 73 -3.37 6.54 -7.43
N GLY A 74 -2.90 6.63 -8.66
CA GLY A 74 -2.22 5.53 -9.34
C GLY A 74 -1.47 5.97 -10.58
N MET A 75 -0.99 5.01 -11.36
CA MET A 75 -0.29 5.28 -12.63
C MET A 75 -1.11 4.92 -13.88
N ASN A 76 -2.28 4.31 -13.71
CA ASN A 76 -3.14 3.93 -14.81
C ASN A 76 -4.53 4.56 -14.67
N GLY A 77 -4.85 5.51 -15.56
CA GLY A 77 -6.13 6.21 -15.54
C GLY A 77 -7.34 5.31 -15.85
N GLU A 78 -7.18 4.28 -16.67
CA GLU A 78 -8.26 3.35 -17.01
C GLU A 78 -8.64 2.45 -15.83
N GLU A 79 -7.66 2.03 -15.04
CA GLU A 79 -7.91 1.29 -13.79
C GLU A 79 -8.65 2.18 -12.78
N LEU A 80 -8.14 3.38 -12.51
CA LEU A 80 -8.74 4.31 -11.55
C LEU A 80 -10.17 4.71 -11.96
N ALA A 81 -10.40 4.97 -13.25
CA ALA A 81 -11.73 5.31 -13.76
C ALA A 81 -12.76 4.18 -13.61
N LYS A 82 -12.32 2.93 -13.48
CA LYS A 82 -13.21 1.77 -13.25
C LYS A 82 -13.41 1.44 -11.78
N ASN A 83 -12.75 2.13 -10.85
CA ASN A 83 -12.92 1.89 -9.43
C ASN A 83 -14.21 2.56 -8.92
N PRO A 84 -15.26 1.79 -8.58
CA PRO A 84 -16.55 2.37 -8.21
C PRO A 84 -16.55 3.04 -6.84
N ARG A 85 -15.48 2.86 -6.03
CA ARG A 85 -15.37 3.47 -4.70
C ARG A 85 -14.78 4.87 -4.74
N LEU A 86 -14.07 5.25 -5.81
CA LEU A 86 -13.38 6.54 -5.87
C LEU A 86 -14.35 7.67 -6.20
N HIS A 87 -14.21 8.79 -5.48
CA HIS A 87 -14.93 10.03 -5.76
C HIS A 87 -14.19 10.88 -6.80
N SER A 88 -12.86 10.87 -6.72
CA SER A 88 -11.94 11.49 -7.67
C SER A 88 -10.60 10.77 -7.63
N TYR A 89 -9.76 11.01 -8.64
CA TYR A 89 -8.41 10.48 -8.67
C TYR A 89 -7.43 11.41 -9.40
N PHE A 90 -6.15 11.20 -9.15
CA PHE A 90 -5.06 11.81 -9.92
C PHE A 90 -4.00 10.76 -10.30
N ILE A 91 -3.32 11.02 -11.43
CA ILE A 91 -2.27 10.16 -11.96
C ILE A 91 -0.92 10.80 -11.68
N GLN A 92 -0.01 10.05 -11.05
CA GLN A 92 1.32 10.54 -10.75
C GLN A 92 2.32 9.38 -10.60
N ASP A 93 3.54 9.57 -11.12
CA ASP A 93 4.67 8.69 -10.83
C ASP A 93 5.39 9.21 -9.58
N LEU A 94 5.21 8.51 -8.45
CA LEU A 94 5.81 8.89 -7.16
C LEU A 94 7.34 8.80 -7.13
N ASN A 95 7.95 7.99 -8.00
CA ASN A 95 9.42 7.90 -8.09
C ASN A 95 10.02 9.05 -8.88
N ALA A 96 9.26 9.63 -9.81
CA ALA A 96 9.65 10.83 -10.55
C ALA A 96 9.30 12.12 -9.80
N GLN A 97 8.10 12.17 -9.20
CA GLN A 97 7.58 13.32 -8.48
C GLN A 97 7.04 12.84 -7.12
N PRO A 98 7.83 12.91 -6.03
CA PRO A 98 7.38 12.42 -4.73
C PRO A 98 6.32 13.28 -4.03
N LYS A 99 6.27 14.59 -4.33
CA LYS A 99 5.36 15.54 -3.68
C LYS A 99 3.92 15.35 -4.18
N LEU A 100 3.00 15.08 -3.26
CA LEU A 100 1.59 14.88 -3.58
C LEU A 100 0.90 16.24 -3.83
N PRO A 101 0.05 16.39 -4.85
CA PRO A 101 -0.73 17.59 -5.14
C PRO A 101 -1.96 17.71 -4.21
N LEU A 102 -1.76 17.45 -2.93
CA LEU A 102 -2.80 17.39 -1.90
C LEU A 102 -2.46 18.37 -0.79
N GLU A 103 -3.50 18.93 -0.16
CA GLU A 103 -3.36 19.90 0.93
C GLU A 103 -2.80 19.25 2.21
N ASP A 104 -2.21 20.08 3.06
CA ASP A 104 -1.75 19.65 4.38
C ASP A 104 -2.96 19.28 5.25
N SER A 105 -2.84 18.23 6.05
CA SER A 105 -3.85 17.83 7.03
C SER A 105 -5.29 17.68 6.49
N SER A 106 -5.45 17.14 5.28
CA SER A 106 -6.74 16.96 4.62
C SER A 106 -7.31 15.54 4.70
N PHE A 107 -6.51 14.52 5.06
CA PHE A 107 -6.95 13.11 5.07
C PHE A 107 -6.95 12.50 6.47
N ASP A 108 -7.97 11.67 6.76
CA ASP A 108 -8.07 10.90 7.99
C ASP A 108 -7.32 9.57 7.87
N ALA A 109 -7.27 8.98 6.66
CA ALA A 109 -6.53 7.76 6.42
C ALA A 109 -5.87 7.72 5.03
N VAL A 110 -4.75 7.02 4.95
CA VAL A 110 -4.09 6.64 3.70
C VAL A 110 -3.97 5.12 3.64
N LEU A 111 -4.41 4.53 2.54
CA LEU A 111 -4.37 3.10 2.29
C LEU A 111 -3.35 2.81 1.19
N ILE A 112 -2.48 1.82 1.41
CA ILE A 112 -1.50 1.35 0.43
C ILE A 112 -1.59 -0.18 0.39
N THR A 113 -2.27 -0.70 -0.62
CA THR A 113 -2.54 -2.14 -0.76
C THR A 113 -1.70 -2.75 -1.87
N VAL A 114 -0.81 -3.68 -1.50
CA VAL A 114 0.04 -4.49 -2.41
C VAL A 114 0.98 -3.66 -3.30
N SER A 115 1.15 -2.36 -3.03
CA SER A 115 1.85 -1.44 -3.96
C SER A 115 3.15 -0.80 -3.44
N VAL A 116 3.46 -0.82 -2.13
CA VAL A 116 4.63 -0.09 -1.57
C VAL A 116 6.01 -0.52 -2.14
N GLN A 117 6.03 -1.68 -2.80
CA GLN A 117 7.21 -2.47 -3.16
C GLN A 117 8.15 -1.80 -4.18
N TYR A 118 7.62 -0.89 -5.00
CA TYR A 118 8.36 -0.25 -6.09
C TYR A 118 8.88 1.15 -5.73
N LEU A 119 8.55 1.68 -4.54
CA LEU A 119 8.95 3.01 -4.12
C LEU A 119 10.47 3.08 -3.90
N GLN A 120 11.16 3.85 -4.73
CA GLN A 120 12.59 4.11 -4.62
C GLN A 120 12.90 5.13 -3.53
N TYR A 121 11.95 6.02 -3.18
CA TYR A 121 12.10 7.05 -2.15
C TYR A 121 11.01 6.98 -1.07
N PRO A 122 10.86 5.84 -0.37
CA PRO A 122 9.78 5.66 0.59
C PRO A 122 9.84 6.68 1.73
N GLU A 123 11.01 7.18 2.10
CA GLU A 123 11.14 8.19 3.17
C GLU A 123 10.49 9.52 2.76
N ALA A 124 10.68 9.94 1.50
CA ALA A 124 10.05 11.14 0.97
C ALA A 124 8.52 10.97 0.85
N ILE A 125 8.07 9.79 0.40
CA ILE A 125 6.64 9.48 0.32
C ILE A 125 6.01 9.48 1.70
N PHE A 126 6.62 8.83 2.70
CA PHE A 126 6.07 8.80 4.06
C PHE A 126 6.09 10.18 4.73
N ALA A 127 7.04 11.05 4.39
CA ALA A 127 7.00 12.45 4.81
C ALA A 127 5.80 13.20 4.20
N GLU A 128 5.48 12.95 2.93
CA GLU A 128 4.28 13.49 2.29
C GLU A 128 2.99 12.90 2.90
N LEU A 129 2.96 11.59 3.20
CA LEU A 129 1.82 10.98 3.92
C LEU A 129 1.59 11.67 5.26
N TYR A 130 2.67 11.93 6.01
CA TYR A 130 2.59 12.65 7.27
C TYR A 130 2.08 14.09 7.09
N ARG A 131 2.50 14.79 6.03
CA ARG A 131 2.05 16.15 5.71
C ARG A 131 0.54 16.21 5.46
N ILE A 132 0.02 15.31 4.64
CA ILE A 132 -1.39 15.32 4.21
C ILE A 132 -2.37 14.76 5.26
N LEU A 133 -1.89 13.97 6.23
CA LEU A 133 -2.74 13.41 7.27
C LEU A 133 -3.16 14.48 8.28
N LYS A 134 -4.42 14.46 8.70
CA LYS A 134 -4.92 15.18 9.88
C LYS A 134 -4.23 14.64 11.15
N PRO A 135 -4.21 15.41 12.25
CA PRO A 135 -3.82 14.88 13.56
C PRO A 135 -4.61 13.60 13.88
N ASN A 136 -3.92 12.57 14.40
CA ASN A 136 -4.44 11.21 14.61
C ASN A 136 -4.80 10.39 13.36
N GLY A 137 -4.63 10.94 12.15
CA GLY A 137 -4.84 10.19 10.93
C GLY A 137 -3.87 9.01 10.79
N LEU A 138 -4.24 7.99 10.03
CA LEU A 138 -3.51 6.72 9.96
C LEU A 138 -3.04 6.38 8.54
N VAL A 139 -1.91 5.69 8.43
CA VAL A 139 -1.49 5.02 7.19
C VAL A 139 -1.57 3.52 7.42
N VAL A 140 -2.11 2.80 6.44
CA VAL A 140 -2.12 1.33 6.42
C VAL A 140 -1.38 0.87 5.18
N VAL A 141 -0.31 0.11 5.39
CA VAL A 141 0.43 -0.56 4.32
C VAL A 141 0.18 -2.05 4.41
N SER A 142 -0.59 -2.61 3.49
CA SER A 142 -0.87 -4.05 3.40
C SER A 142 -0.16 -4.68 2.21
N PHE A 143 0.36 -5.90 2.37
CA PHE A 143 1.07 -6.60 1.31
C PHE A 143 1.11 -8.11 1.56
N SER A 144 1.19 -8.87 0.47
CA SER A 144 1.54 -10.31 0.49
C SER A 144 2.99 -10.52 0.04
N ASN A 145 3.33 -11.73 -0.38
CA ASN A 145 4.61 -12.02 -1.05
C ASN A 145 4.56 -11.82 -2.58
N ARG A 146 3.39 -11.45 -3.15
CA ARG A 146 3.21 -11.17 -4.58
C ARG A 146 3.85 -9.85 -4.94
N MET A 147 4.54 -9.81 -6.08
CA MET A 147 5.23 -8.62 -6.56
C MET A 147 5.45 -8.64 -8.07
N PHE A 148 5.51 -7.45 -8.67
CA PHE A 148 6.14 -7.30 -9.98
C PHE A 148 7.67 -7.32 -9.80
N TYR A 149 8.27 -8.51 -9.88
CA TYR A 149 9.69 -8.71 -9.53
C TYR A 149 10.65 -7.77 -10.27
N GLN A 150 10.35 -7.43 -11.52
CA GLN A 150 11.17 -6.49 -12.31
C GLN A 150 11.14 -5.05 -11.77
N LYS A 151 10.02 -4.62 -11.17
CA LYS A 151 9.78 -3.24 -10.71
C LYS A 151 9.92 -3.05 -9.20
N ALA A 152 9.84 -4.12 -8.41
CA ALA A 152 10.14 -4.08 -6.98
C ALA A 152 11.61 -3.68 -6.76
N ILE A 153 11.90 -2.86 -5.76
CA ILE A 153 13.28 -2.43 -5.45
C ILE A 153 14.09 -3.57 -4.81
N ALA A 154 15.42 -3.51 -4.86
CA ALA A 154 16.31 -4.52 -4.28
C ALA A 154 16.03 -4.75 -2.79
N ALA A 155 15.81 -3.68 -2.02
CA ALA A 155 15.46 -3.75 -0.59
C ALA A 155 14.23 -4.63 -0.30
N TRP A 156 13.31 -4.73 -1.26
CA TRP A 156 12.08 -5.53 -1.15
C TRP A 156 12.28 -6.95 -1.68
N ARG A 157 12.90 -7.10 -2.85
CA ARG A 157 13.13 -8.40 -3.51
C ARG A 157 14.00 -9.31 -2.68
N ASP A 158 15.09 -8.77 -2.13
CA ASP A 158 16.15 -9.54 -1.47
C ASP A 158 15.84 -9.81 0.02
N ASN A 159 14.64 -9.43 0.46
CA ASN A 159 14.24 -9.51 1.85
C ASN A 159 13.29 -10.67 2.12
N SER A 160 13.33 -11.20 3.34
CA SER A 160 12.32 -12.17 3.80
C SER A 160 10.99 -11.47 4.08
N ASP A 161 9.91 -12.23 4.24
CA ASP A 161 8.60 -11.67 4.57
C ASP A 161 8.61 -10.81 5.85
N LEU A 162 9.21 -11.33 6.94
CA LEU A 162 9.37 -10.55 8.17
C LEU A 162 10.34 -9.37 8.00
N GLY A 163 11.32 -9.52 7.12
CA GLY A 163 12.21 -8.44 6.75
C GLY A 163 11.50 -7.31 6.00
N ARG A 164 10.52 -7.61 5.14
CA ARG A 164 9.64 -6.61 4.51
C ARG A 164 8.76 -5.91 5.53
N VAL A 165 8.25 -6.64 6.53
CA VAL A 165 7.53 -6.01 7.67
C VAL A 165 8.44 -5.03 8.42
N ALA A 166 9.67 -5.43 8.74
CA ALA A 166 10.64 -4.56 9.40
C ALA A 166 11.02 -3.35 8.53
N LEU A 167 11.13 -3.55 7.21
CA LEU A 167 11.41 -2.52 6.23
C LEU A 167 10.31 -1.46 6.20
N VAL A 168 9.04 -1.86 6.11
CA VAL A 168 7.91 -0.91 6.14
C VAL A 168 7.84 -0.17 7.48
N LYS A 169 8.08 -0.85 8.61
CA LYS A 169 8.23 -0.18 9.91
C LYS A 169 9.34 0.88 9.90
N SER A 170 10.43 0.63 9.18
CA SER A 170 11.53 1.59 9.06
C SER A 170 11.13 2.85 8.27
N TYR A 171 10.22 2.72 7.30
CA TYR A 171 9.68 3.85 6.55
C TYR A 171 8.85 4.77 7.46
N PHE A 172 7.96 4.21 8.28
CA PHE A 172 7.27 4.97 9.33
C PHE A 172 8.26 5.68 10.27
N LYS A 173 9.28 4.96 10.76
CA LYS A 173 10.30 5.50 11.66
C LYS A 173 11.18 6.58 11.04
N SER A 174 11.20 6.70 9.71
CA SER A 174 11.95 7.78 9.04
C SER A 174 11.32 9.16 9.27
N VAL A 175 10.06 9.20 9.72
CA VAL A 175 9.34 10.43 10.08
C VAL A 175 9.03 10.40 11.58
N ALA A 176 9.64 11.30 12.34
CA ALA A 176 9.54 11.33 13.81
C ALA A 176 8.10 11.48 14.35
N GLY A 177 7.17 12.01 13.54
CA GLY A 177 5.80 12.26 13.94
C GLY A 177 4.85 11.05 13.86
N PHE A 178 5.29 9.90 13.31
CA PHE A 178 4.48 8.68 13.36
C PHE A 178 4.63 7.96 14.70
N ARG A 179 3.51 7.52 15.27
CA ARG A 179 3.39 6.74 16.52
C ARG A 179 2.59 5.46 16.29
N GLU A 180 2.55 4.62 17.32
CA GLU A 180 1.76 3.37 17.33
C GLU A 180 2.04 2.48 16.11
N VAL A 181 3.32 2.36 15.70
CA VAL A 181 3.68 1.57 14.51
C VAL A 181 3.56 0.06 14.82
N GLN A 182 2.42 -0.52 14.46
CA GLN A 182 2.06 -1.91 14.73
C GLN A 182 2.09 -2.72 13.44
N ALA A 183 2.31 -4.04 13.56
CA ALA A 183 2.22 -4.94 12.43
C ALA A 183 1.34 -6.14 12.73
N ILE A 184 0.56 -6.52 11.73
CA ILE A 184 -0.20 -7.76 11.68
C ILE A 184 0.56 -8.69 10.76
N VAL A 185 0.82 -9.91 11.24
CA VAL A 185 1.62 -10.92 10.54
C VAL A 185 0.84 -12.21 10.55
N ARG A 186 0.36 -12.62 9.37
CA ARG A 186 -0.42 -13.84 9.18
C ARG A 186 0.21 -14.61 8.01
N PRO A 187 1.22 -15.46 8.28
CA PRO A 187 1.91 -16.20 7.24
C PRO A 187 0.95 -17.19 6.56
N ALA A 188 1.31 -17.62 5.35
CA ALA A 188 0.55 -18.63 4.64
C ALA A 188 0.55 -19.95 5.42
N THR A 189 -0.63 -20.43 5.80
CA THR A 189 -0.78 -21.72 6.49
C THR A 189 -1.30 -22.76 5.50
N THR A 190 -0.40 -23.33 4.69
CA THR A 190 -0.72 -24.54 3.93
C THR A 190 0.02 -25.71 4.57
N PRO A 191 -0.68 -26.69 5.17
CA PRO A 191 -0.06 -27.92 5.67
C PRO A 191 0.85 -28.57 4.63
N SER A 192 2.05 -29.00 5.03
CA SER A 192 3.09 -29.48 4.09
C SER A 192 2.62 -30.64 3.21
N PHE A 193 1.70 -31.49 3.70
CA PHE A 193 1.15 -32.59 2.92
C PHE A 193 0.26 -32.11 1.75
N LEU A 194 -0.42 -30.97 1.89
CA LEU A 194 -1.22 -30.38 0.81
C LEU A 194 -0.33 -29.69 -0.22
N GLN A 195 0.77 -29.06 0.21
CA GLN A 195 1.77 -28.51 -0.71
C GLN A 195 2.39 -29.61 -1.59
N MET A 196 2.68 -30.78 -1.00
CA MET A 196 3.20 -31.95 -1.73
C MET A 196 2.21 -32.52 -2.76
N LEU A 197 0.91 -32.25 -2.60
CA LEU A 197 -0.14 -32.60 -3.56
C LEU A 197 -0.35 -31.52 -4.64
N GLY A 198 0.49 -30.48 -4.70
CA GLY A 198 0.41 -29.43 -5.72
C GLY A 198 -0.69 -28.40 -5.48
N ILE A 199 -1.29 -28.36 -4.28
CA ILE A 199 -2.30 -27.35 -3.93
C ILE A 199 -1.60 -26.01 -3.75
N MET A 200 -2.13 -24.97 -4.41
CA MET A 200 -1.57 -23.61 -4.32
C MET A 200 -1.57 -23.12 -2.88
N VAL A 201 -0.44 -22.55 -2.49
CA VAL A 201 -0.25 -21.91 -1.19
C VAL A 201 -1.03 -20.60 -1.19
N ALA A 202 -1.87 -20.41 -0.18
CA ALA A 202 -2.63 -19.17 0.02
C ALA A 202 -1.66 -17.99 0.23
N ASP A 203 -2.06 -16.80 -0.18
CA ASP A 203 -1.25 -15.62 0.00
C ASP A 203 -1.12 -15.26 1.49
N PRO A 204 0.09 -14.99 2.00
CA PRO A 204 0.25 -14.49 3.37
C PRO A 204 -0.31 -13.07 3.46
N PHE A 205 -0.81 -12.71 4.65
CA PHE A 205 -1.31 -11.37 4.93
C PHE A 205 -0.39 -10.63 5.91
N TYR A 206 0.17 -9.52 5.46
CA TYR A 206 0.93 -8.60 6.29
C TYR A 206 0.31 -7.21 6.20
N ALA A 207 0.26 -6.51 7.35
CA ALA A 207 -0.09 -5.10 7.38
C ALA A 207 0.79 -4.36 8.40
N VAL A 208 1.17 -3.13 8.09
CA VAL A 208 1.82 -2.20 9.03
C VAL A 208 1.00 -0.93 9.09
N ILE A 209 0.67 -0.52 10.31
CA ILE A 209 -0.19 0.63 10.58
C ILE A 209 0.61 1.61 11.42
N GLY A 210 0.54 2.89 11.09
CA GLY A 210 1.10 3.96 11.92
C GLY A 210 0.17 5.17 11.92
N LYS A 211 0.15 5.90 13.04
CA LYS A 211 -0.70 7.08 13.23
C LYS A 211 0.14 8.35 13.31
N LYS A 212 -0.37 9.42 12.72
CA LYS A 212 0.15 10.77 12.94
C LYS A 212 -0.08 11.17 14.40
N ASN A 213 0.88 11.89 14.98
CA ASN A 213 0.72 12.49 16.29
C ASN A 213 -0.51 13.40 16.37
N PRO A 214 -1.12 13.56 17.56
CA PRO A 214 -2.27 14.44 17.76
C PRO A 214 -1.91 15.94 17.71
N LEU A 215 -0.62 16.28 17.67
CA LEU A 215 -0.06 17.64 17.68
C LEU A 215 0.89 17.80 16.50
#